data_AF-A0A4S2ME38-F1
#
_entry.id   AF-A0A4S2ME38-F1
#
_cell.length_a   1.000
_cell.length_b   1.000
_cell.length_c   1.000
_cell.angle_alpha   90.00
_cell.angle_beta   90.00
_cell.angle_gamma   90.00
#
_symmetry.space_group_name_H-M   'P 1'
#
loop_
_entity.id
_entity.type
_entity.pdbx_description
1 polymer ?
#
loop_
_entity_poly.entity_id
_entity_poly.type
_entity_poly.pdbx_seq_one_letter_code
_entity_poly.pdbx_strand_id
1 'polypeptide(L)'
;MTPLVLTVLGYASVFSVVELGTLISCGILSALIRYMIIPNVVWQQSLDFTFNTTCPVGAQTLNNMCGFPTAEFPLSFDGEPVLTMGQEYAISAHLHFPDSDNNRLSGLFPVLNCP
;
A
#
# COMPACT_ATOMS: atom_id res chain seq x y z
N MET A 1 -7.49 -17.07 -57.49
CA MET A 1 -7.04 -15.84 -56.79
C MET A 1 -6.01 -15.16 -57.69
N THR A 2 -6.14 -13.87 -57.96
CA THR A 2 -5.20 -13.14 -58.83
C THR A 2 -3.89 -12.85 -58.08
N PRO A 3 -2.74 -12.74 -58.76
CA PRO A 3 -1.43 -12.51 -58.13
C PRO A 3 -1.42 -11.24 -57.26
N LEU A 4 -2.21 -10.23 -57.63
CA LEU A 4 -2.42 -8.99 -56.88
C LEU A 4 -3.01 -9.22 -55.48
N VAL A 5 -3.98 -10.14 -55.35
CA VAL A 5 -4.65 -10.44 -54.07
C VAL A 5 -3.68 -11.12 -53.10
N LEU A 6 -2.80 -11.99 -53.62
CA LEU A 6 -1.77 -12.65 -52.82
C LEU A 6 -0.72 -11.65 -52.29
N THR A 7 -0.34 -10.66 -53.10
CA THR A 7 0.62 -9.62 -52.67
C THR A 7 0.03 -8.74 -51.59
N VAL A 8 -1.23 -8.32 -51.73
CA VAL A 8 -1.93 -7.49 -50.74
C VAL A 8 -2.09 -8.23 -49.40
N LEU A 9 -2.47 -9.51 -49.43
CA LEU A 9 -2.55 -10.34 -48.23
C LEU A 9 -1.18 -10.51 -47.55
N GLY A 10 -0.10 -10.65 -48.32
CA GLY A 10 1.27 -10.71 -47.81
C GLY A 10 1.71 -9.41 -47.12
N TYR A 11 1.38 -8.25 -47.69
CA TYR A 11 1.67 -6.97 -47.02
C TYR A 11 0.86 -6.78 -45.74
N ALA A 12 -0.42 -7.14 -45.76
CA ALA A 12 -1.30 -7.04 -44.59
C ALA A 12 -0.85 -7.95 -43.43
N SER A 13 -0.36 -9.16 -43.73
CA SER A 13 0.13 -10.07 -42.70
C SER A 13 1.42 -9.58 -42.07
N VAL A 14 2.38 -9.09 -42.86
CA VAL A 14 3.63 -8.52 -42.34
C VAL A 14 3.35 -7.29 -41.49
N PHE A 15 2.48 -6.39 -41.96
CA PHE A 15 2.08 -5.20 -41.20
C PHE A 15 1.44 -5.59 -39.86
N SER A 16 0.55 -6.59 -39.86
CA SER A 16 -0.11 -7.06 -38.64
C SER A 16 0.87 -7.66 -37.64
N VAL A 17 1.86 -8.43 -38.10
CA VAL A 17 2.89 -9.04 -37.24
C VAL A 17 3.79 -7.97 -36.62
N VAL A 18 4.16 -6.95 -37.39
CA VAL A 18 4.98 -5.85 -36.90
C VAL A 18 4.24 -5.05 -35.83
N GLU A 19 2.99 -4.66 -36.08
CA GLU A 19 2.14 -3.92 -35.13
C GLU A 19 1.89 -4.71 -33.83
N LEU A 20 1.61 -6.02 -33.94
CA LEU A 20 1.42 -6.85 -32.76
C LEU A 20 2.72 -6.98 -31.95
N GLY A 21 3.86 -7.12 -32.64
CA GLY A 21 5.18 -7.19 -32.01
C GLY A 21 5.56 -5.90 -31.29
N THR A 22 5.28 -4.73 -31.88
CA THR A 22 5.51 -3.43 -31.22
C THR A 22 4.59 -3.24 -30.03
N LEU A 23 3.31 -3.60 -30.12
CA LEU A 23 2.39 -3.52 -28.98
C LEU A 23 2.82 -4.42 -27.82
N ILE A 24 3.22 -5.66 -28.10
CA ILE A 24 3.68 -6.60 -27.06
C ILE A 24 5.00 -6.10 -26.43
N SER A 25 5.97 -5.67 -27.24
CA SER A 25 7.25 -5.19 -26.73
C SER A 25 7.10 -3.92 -25.88
N CYS A 26 6.25 -2.98 -26.30
CA CYS A 26 5.94 -1.78 -25.54
C CYS A 26 5.22 -2.11 -24.22
N GLY A 27 4.28 -3.06 -24.26
CA GLY A 27 3.60 -3.59 -23.08
C GLY A 27 4.57 -4.19 -22.07
N ILE A 28 5.46 -5.08 -22.52
CA ILE A 28 6.47 -5.73 -21.67
C ILE A 28 7.43 -4.69 -21.08
N LEU A 29 7.92 -3.74 -21.87
CA LEU A 29 8.82 -2.70 -21.40
C LEU A 29 8.16 -1.84 -20.32
N SER A 30 6.89 -1.45 -20.52
CA SER A 30 6.14 -0.66 -19.53
C SER A 30 5.92 -1.43 -18.22
N ALA A 31 5.67 -2.74 -18.30
CA ALA A 31 5.51 -3.61 -17.14
C ALA A 31 6.84 -3.76 -16.38
N LEU A 32 7.95 -3.96 -17.09
CA LEU A 32 9.28 -4.04 -16.51
C LEU A 32 9.69 -2.75 -15.82
N ILE A 33 9.42 -1.59 -16.44
CA ILE A 33 9.68 -0.28 -15.82
C ILE A 33 8.90 -0.14 -14.51
N ARG A 34 7.60 -0.49 -14.50
CA ARG A 34 6.79 -0.45 -13.27
C ARG A 34 7.31 -1.41 -12.20
N TYR A 35 7.71 -2.61 -12.61
CA TYR A 35 8.25 -3.62 -11.70
C TYR A 35 9.57 -3.17 -11.06
N MET A 36 10.44 -2.49 -11.81
CA MET A 36 11.72 -2.00 -11.30
C MET A 36 11.59 -0.70 -10.50
N ILE A 37 10.56 0.13 -10.75
CA ILE A 37 10.34 1.41 -10.06
C ILE A 37 9.65 1.22 -8.70
N ILE A 38 8.82 0.20 -8.53
CA ILE A 38 8.15 -0.05 -7.24
C ILE A 38 9.09 -0.95 -6.41
N PRO A 39 9.89 -0.39 -5.47
CA PRO A 39 10.65 -1.23 -4.57
C PRO A 39 9.67 -2.11 -3.80
N ASN A 40 9.77 -3.43 -3.98
CA ASN A 40 8.94 -4.42 -3.29
C ASN A 40 9.42 -4.64 -1.84
N VAL A 41 9.95 -3.59 -1.21
CA VAL A 41 10.47 -3.62 0.15
C VAL A 41 9.32 -3.21 1.06
N VAL A 42 8.55 -4.22 1.49
CA VAL A 42 7.51 -4.03 2.48
C VAL A 42 8.15 -4.18 3.86
N TRP A 43 8.15 -3.10 4.63
CA TRP A 43 8.57 -3.13 6.02
C TRP A 43 7.34 -3.29 6.92
N GLN A 44 7.40 -4.25 7.85
CA GLN A 44 6.33 -4.54 8.79
C GLN A 44 6.89 -4.56 10.21
N GLN A 45 6.25 -3.81 11.11
CA GLN A 45 6.58 -3.80 12.53
C GLN A 45 5.31 -3.99 13.34
N SER A 46 5.39 -4.82 14.36
CA SER A 46 4.36 -4.94 15.38
C SER A 46 4.44 -3.75 16.32
N LEU A 47 3.30 -3.10 16.55
CA LEU A 47 3.19 -1.95 17.43
C LEU A 47 2.44 -2.33 18.70
N ASP A 48 3.00 -1.97 19.84
CA ASP A 48 2.36 -2.11 21.14
C ASP A 48 1.65 -0.80 21.50
N PHE A 49 0.36 -0.90 21.81
CA PHE A 49 -0.42 0.25 22.25
C PHE A 49 -0.13 0.57 23.70
N THR A 50 0.19 1.83 23.95
CA THR A 50 0.31 2.41 25.28
C THR A 50 -0.96 3.16 25.63
N PHE A 51 -1.39 3.07 26.87
CA PHE A 51 -2.55 3.78 27.38
C PHE A 51 -2.23 4.33 28.76
N ASN A 52 -2.74 5.51 29.05
CA ASN A 52 -2.62 6.09 30.38
C ASN A 52 -3.62 5.40 31.32
N THR A 53 -3.11 4.88 32.44
CA THR A 53 -3.90 4.29 33.53
C THR A 53 -4.10 5.27 34.69
N THR A 54 -3.42 6.42 34.66
CA THR A 54 -3.48 7.45 35.70
C THR A 54 -4.52 8.50 35.31
N CYS A 55 -5.75 8.31 35.79
CA CYS A 55 -6.84 9.23 35.54
C CYS A 55 -6.70 10.50 36.40
N PRO A 56 -6.99 11.69 35.84
CA PRO A 56 -7.24 12.87 36.67
C PRO A 56 -8.46 12.64 37.56
N VAL A 57 -8.45 13.23 38.75
CA VAL A 57 -9.48 13.01 39.78
C VAL A 57 -10.84 13.44 39.26
N GLY A 58 -11.79 12.50 39.16
CA GLY A 58 -13.14 12.74 38.64
C GLY A 58 -13.40 12.27 37.20
N ALA A 59 -12.41 11.70 36.50
CA ALA A 59 -12.62 11.09 35.19
C ALA A 59 -13.30 9.71 35.31
N GLN A 60 -14.26 9.43 34.43
CA GLN A 60 -14.85 8.09 34.30
C GLN A 60 -13.84 7.17 33.61
N THR A 61 -13.36 6.16 34.33
CA THR A 61 -12.56 5.07 33.76
C THR A 61 -13.47 4.10 33.02
N LEU A 62 -13.21 3.83 31.75
CA LEU A 62 -13.75 2.67 31.07
C LEU A 62 -12.66 1.59 31.03
N ASN A 63 -12.86 0.47 31.73
CA ASN A 63 -11.88 -0.64 31.81
C ASN A 63 -10.44 -0.19 32.18
N ASN A 64 -10.29 0.68 33.17
CA ASN A 64 -9.00 1.23 33.64
C ASN A 64 -8.18 2.00 32.58
N MET A 65 -8.80 2.38 31.46
CA MET A 65 -8.19 3.25 30.47
C MET A 65 -8.66 4.68 30.70
N CYS A 66 -7.70 5.60 30.84
CA CYS A 66 -7.93 7.01 31.13
C CYS A 66 -7.67 7.92 29.94
N GLY A 67 -7.21 7.36 28.83
CA GLY A 67 -6.91 8.06 27.59
C GLY A 67 -7.06 7.15 26.39
N PHE A 68 -6.95 7.73 25.21
CA PHE A 68 -6.97 6.98 23.96
C PHE A 68 -5.68 6.16 23.81
N PRO A 69 -5.76 4.96 23.23
CA PRO A 69 -4.58 4.15 22.97
C PRO A 69 -3.69 4.84 21.93
N THR A 70 -2.40 4.94 22.22
CA THR A 70 -1.40 5.56 21.34
C THR A 70 -0.26 4.57 21.10
N ALA A 71 0.27 4.56 19.87
CA ALA A 71 1.45 3.78 19.52
C ALA A 71 2.44 4.69 18.81
N GLU A 72 3.69 4.63 19.24
CA GLU A 72 4.80 5.36 18.64
C GLU A 72 5.66 4.38 17.84
N PHE A 73 6.05 4.77 16.63
CA PHE A 73 6.96 4.00 15.81
C PHE A 73 8.05 4.91 15.24
N PRO A 74 9.33 4.56 15.42
CA PRO A 74 10.40 5.40 14.93
C PRO A 74 10.50 5.28 13.40
N LEU A 75 10.56 6.41 12.72
CA LEU A 75 10.87 6.50 11.28
C LEU A 75 12.38 6.55 11.00
N SER A 76 13.21 6.34 12.02
CA SER A 76 14.67 6.25 11.95
C SER A 76 15.19 5.12 12.84
N PHE A 77 16.09 4.28 12.31
CA PHE A 77 16.76 3.22 13.07
C PHE A 77 18.27 3.42 12.98
N ASP A 78 18.95 3.35 14.13
CA ASP A 78 20.41 3.50 14.21
C ASP A 78 20.95 4.81 13.59
N GLY A 79 20.14 5.88 13.64
CA GLY A 79 20.47 7.18 13.05
C GLY A 79 20.17 7.31 11.56
N GLU A 80 19.77 6.23 10.88
CA GLU A 80 19.40 6.24 9.46
C GLU A 80 17.88 6.34 9.27
N PRO A 81 17.38 7.25 8.40
CA PRO A 81 15.96 7.35 8.11
C PRO A 81 15.47 6.12 7.32
N VAL A 82 14.33 5.57 7.71
CA VAL A 82 13.70 4.43 7.01
C VAL A 82 13.19 4.85 5.64
N LEU A 83 12.77 6.11 5.52
CA LEU A 83 12.20 6.67 4.30
C LEU A 83 13.28 7.45 3.56
N THR A 84 13.51 7.09 2.30
CA THR A 84 14.38 7.82 1.39
C THR A 84 13.69 9.10 0.95
N MET A 85 14.36 10.24 1.11
CA MET A 85 13.83 11.53 0.66
C MET A 85 13.53 11.51 -0.85
N GLY A 86 12.35 12.02 -1.24
CA GLY A 86 11.95 12.14 -2.64
C GLY A 86 11.27 10.91 -3.24
N GLN A 87 11.07 9.84 -2.46
CA GLN A 87 10.26 8.69 -2.87
C GLN A 87 8.86 8.75 -2.23
N GLU A 88 7.87 8.26 -2.97
CA GLU A 88 6.51 8.08 -2.46
C GLU A 88 6.41 6.78 -1.66
N TYR A 89 5.72 6.85 -0.51
CA TYR A 89 5.54 5.72 0.39
C TYR A 89 4.06 5.56 0.72
N ALA A 90 3.61 4.31 0.81
CA ALA A 90 2.30 3.95 1.34
C ALA A 90 2.47 3.33 2.73
N ILE A 91 1.78 3.89 3.72
CA ILE A 91 1.73 3.36 5.08
C ILE A 91 0.34 2.77 5.28
N SER A 92 0.27 1.52 5.73
CA SER A 92 -0.97 0.86 6.10
C SER A 92 -0.91 0.37 7.55
N ALA A 93 -2.00 0.59 8.28
CA ALA A 93 -2.15 0.07 9.63
C ALA A 93 -3.07 -1.14 9.60
N HIS A 94 -2.60 -2.28 10.09
CA HIS A 94 -3.40 -3.49 10.23
C HIS A 94 -3.77 -3.69 11.71
N LEU A 95 -5.04 -3.46 12.04
CA LEU A 95 -5.55 -3.53 13.40
C LEU A 95 -6.41 -4.79 13.56
N HIS A 96 -6.11 -5.59 14.58
CA HIS A 96 -6.88 -6.79 14.90
C HIS A 96 -7.86 -6.49 16.05
N PHE A 97 -9.16 -6.68 15.80
CA PHE A 97 -10.20 -6.53 16.81
C PHE A 97 -10.93 -7.86 17.02
N PRO A 98 -11.01 -8.36 18.27
CA PRO A 98 -11.80 -9.56 18.56
C PRO A 98 -13.30 -9.28 18.40
N ASP A 99 -14.07 -10.29 18.02
CA ASP A 99 -15.52 -10.18 17.92
C ASP A 99 -16.15 -10.23 19.32
N SER A 100 -16.39 -9.06 19.90
CA SER A 100 -17.02 -8.88 21.20
C SER A 100 -18.20 -7.92 21.08
N ASP A 101 -19.22 -8.06 21.94
CA ASP A 101 -20.40 -7.19 21.92
C ASP A 101 -20.02 -5.71 22.00
N ASN A 102 -19.01 -5.37 22.80
CA ASN A 102 -18.50 -4.01 22.90
C ASN A 102 -17.92 -3.52 21.55
N ASN A 103 -17.09 -4.32 20.88
CA ASN A 103 -16.50 -3.95 19.58
C ASN A 103 -17.56 -3.82 18.48
N ARG A 104 -18.61 -4.65 18.52
CA ARG A 104 -19.73 -4.56 17.57
C ARG A 104 -20.55 -3.28 17.77
N LEU A 105 -20.65 -2.79 19.01
CA LEU A 105 -21.35 -1.55 19.35
C LEU A 105 -20.50 -0.28 19.15
N SER A 106 -19.18 -0.41 19.07
CA SER A 106 -18.25 0.72 18.89
C SER A 106 -18.44 1.49 17.58
N GLY A 107 -19.02 0.87 16.55
CA GLY A 107 -19.26 1.52 15.26
C GLY A 107 -17.97 2.00 14.58
N LEU A 108 -18.00 3.21 14.01
CA LEU A 108 -16.86 3.82 13.33
C LEU A 108 -16.05 4.68 14.31
N PHE A 109 -14.73 4.46 14.38
CA PHE A 109 -13.80 5.31 15.11
C PHE A 109 -12.67 5.78 14.18
N PRO A 110 -12.25 7.06 14.25
CA PRO A 110 -11.13 7.55 13.47
C PRO A 110 -9.81 7.09 14.07
N VAL A 111 -8.85 6.74 13.20
CA VAL A 111 -7.44 6.54 13.56
C VAL A 111 -6.66 7.73 13.02
N LEU A 112 -5.96 8.43 13.91
CA LEU A 112 -5.25 9.67 13.58
C LEU A 112 -3.75 9.45 13.61
N ASN A 113 -3.04 10.06 12.66
CA ASN A 113 -1.61 10.21 12.71
C ASN A 113 -1.27 11.56 13.36
N CYS A 114 -0.56 11.52 14.49
CA CYS A 114 -0.12 12.72 15.21
C CYS A 114 1.36 12.97 14.87
N PRO A 115 1.69 14.07 14.17
CA PRO A 115 3.08 14.43 13.84
C PRO A 115 3.87 14.98 15.03
#